data_AF-A0A9D7XJ37-F1
#
_entry.id   AF-A0A9D7XJ37-F1
#
_cell.length_a   1.000
_cell.length_b   1.000
_cell.length_c   1.000
_cell.angle_alpha   90.00
_cell.angle_beta   90.00
_cell.angle_gamma   90.00
#
_symmetry.space_group_name_H-M   'P 1'
#
loop_
_entity.id
_entity.type
_entity.pdbx_description
1 polymer ?
#
loop_
_entity_poly.entity_id
_entity_poly.type
_entity_poly.pdbx_seq_one_letter_code
_entity_poly.pdbx_strand_id
1 'polypeptide(L)'
;MVGLTMGVLTALVMICLPNQYKSEARVLAADSRSGTSGAAAMAAAAVGVSIPGQESADAAYVDILNSRSLRESLLKTTFTFKVRTWLLGAAQSRQQTLYEFLDTKNLDRAVKELKTRITIRRDPKSKLLTLIVETESPQLSQQVVQRMVTMLDEFVVDKARTRGGAKAAFAEKRLAEARIELAQAEEAFRVFLDGNRNYLQSTDPSVRLKGQRLDSELKLRTQLLTTLAIGREQALLEEKNDMPILNVLDAGNLPIDKSAPARGTVVLAVLVLATALTWFLQNRSKVLARLVREPSPAV
;
A
#
# COMPACT_ATOMS: atom_id res chain seq x y z
N MET A 1 -25.19 -47.74 4.72
CA MET A 1 -24.42 -47.79 3.45
C MET A 1 -24.23 -46.40 2.82
N VAL A 2 -25.24 -45.55 2.74
CA VAL A 2 -25.15 -44.22 2.08
C VAL A 2 -24.05 -43.29 2.64
N GLY A 3 -23.83 -43.28 3.97
CA GLY A 3 -22.76 -42.48 4.56
C GLY A 3 -21.35 -42.92 4.16
N LEU A 4 -21.14 -44.22 3.94
CA LEU A 4 -19.85 -44.79 3.57
C LEU A 4 -19.55 -44.54 2.09
N THR A 5 -20.56 -44.64 1.21
CA THR A 5 -20.40 -44.31 -0.22
C THR A 5 -20.15 -42.82 -0.45
N MET A 6 -20.81 -41.93 0.29
CA MET A 6 -20.54 -40.48 0.25
C MET A 6 -19.16 -40.12 0.80
N GLY A 7 -18.70 -40.81 1.86
CA GLY A 7 -17.34 -40.65 2.38
C GLY A 7 -16.27 -41.05 1.36
N VAL A 8 -16.46 -42.16 0.66
CA VAL A 8 -15.53 -42.62 -0.40
C VAL A 8 -15.54 -41.66 -1.59
N LEU A 9 -16.72 -41.20 -2.03
CA LEU A 9 -16.84 -40.24 -3.13
C LEU A 9 -16.13 -38.91 -2.80
N THR A 10 -16.34 -38.38 -1.58
CA THR A 10 -15.69 -37.13 -1.15
C THR A 10 -14.19 -37.28 -0.93
N ALA A 11 -13.72 -38.43 -0.44
CA ALA A 11 -12.29 -38.73 -0.38
C ALA A 11 -11.66 -38.78 -1.78
N LEU A 12 -12.36 -39.37 -2.76
CA LEU A 12 -11.90 -39.44 -4.15
C LEU A 12 -11.82 -38.05 -4.80
N VAL A 13 -12.85 -37.21 -4.58
CA VAL A 13 -12.82 -35.80 -5.01
C VAL A 13 -11.66 -35.04 -4.37
N MET A 14 -11.42 -35.23 -3.07
CA MET A 14 -10.32 -34.57 -2.33
C MET A 14 -8.92 -35.00 -2.77
N ILE A 15 -8.78 -36.18 -3.36
CA ILE A 15 -7.52 -36.64 -3.97
C ILE A 15 -7.24 -35.92 -5.29
N CYS A 16 -8.29 -35.52 -6.03
CA CYS A 16 -8.16 -34.75 -7.27
C CYS A 16 -7.84 -33.26 -7.06
N LEU A 17 -8.16 -32.68 -5.89
CA LEU A 17 -7.85 -31.27 -5.61
C LEU A 17 -6.34 -31.05 -5.38
N PRO A 18 -5.72 -30.05 -6.04
CA PRO A 18 -4.31 -29.74 -5.86
C PRO A 18 -4.03 -29.26 -4.44
N ASN A 19 -2.83 -29.54 -3.94
CA ASN A 19 -2.37 -29.01 -2.67
C ASN A 19 -2.03 -27.53 -2.85
N GLN A 20 -2.42 -26.69 -1.90
CA GLN A 20 -2.02 -25.30 -1.84
C GLN A 20 -1.04 -25.09 -0.69
N TYR A 21 -0.11 -24.15 -0.88
CA TYR A 21 0.92 -23.77 0.05
C TYR A 21 0.85 -22.26 0.25
N LYS A 22 0.92 -21.82 1.51
CA LYS A 22 0.76 -20.43 1.91
C LYS A 22 2.11 -19.86 2.35
N SER A 23 2.59 -18.82 1.68
CA SER A 23 3.77 -18.06 2.10
C SER A 23 3.34 -16.69 2.62
N GLU A 24 3.96 -16.25 3.71
CA GLU A 24 3.65 -14.98 4.36
C GLU A 24 4.90 -14.08 4.42
N ALA A 25 4.76 -12.82 4.02
CA ALA A 25 5.73 -11.76 4.31
C ALA A 25 5.11 -10.70 5.20
N ARG A 26 5.96 -10.13 6.07
CA ARG A 26 5.58 -9.10 7.02
C ARG A 26 6.43 -7.88 6.77
N VAL A 27 5.77 -6.77 6.51
CA VAL A 27 6.40 -5.50 6.19
C VAL A 27 5.86 -4.46 7.16
N LEU A 28 6.77 -3.74 7.81
CA LEU A 28 6.40 -2.57 8.58
C LEU A 28 6.32 -1.39 7.61
N ALA A 29 5.18 -0.70 7.60
CA ALA A 29 5.10 0.58 6.94
C ALA A 29 6.09 1.53 7.62
N ALA A 30 7.01 2.12 6.86
CA ALA A 30 7.88 3.15 7.39
C ALA A 30 6.98 4.29 7.88
N ASP A 31 7.11 4.67 9.15
CA ASP A 31 6.56 5.95 9.58
C ASP A 31 7.22 6.98 8.69
N SER A 32 6.44 7.63 7.81
CA SER A 32 6.87 8.88 7.23
C SER A 32 7.18 9.76 8.42
N ARG A 33 8.47 9.94 8.73
CA ARG A 33 8.93 10.90 9.73
C ARG A 33 8.26 12.20 9.34
N SER A 34 7.16 12.53 10.02
CA SER A 34 6.44 13.76 9.79
C SER A 34 7.37 14.84 10.30
N GLY A 35 8.15 15.41 9.38
CA GLY A 35 8.98 16.58 9.59
C GLY A 35 8.17 17.83 9.85
N THR A 36 7.04 17.75 10.58
CA THR A 36 6.57 18.86 11.38
C THR A 36 7.61 19.07 12.46
N SER A 37 8.66 19.80 12.10
CA SER A 37 9.53 20.44 13.07
C SER A 37 8.63 21.15 14.09
N GLY A 38 8.97 21.08 15.39
CA GLY A 38 8.16 21.73 16.42
C GLY A 38 7.85 23.19 16.10
N ALA A 39 8.70 23.86 15.32
CA ALA A 39 8.49 25.20 14.77
C ALA A 39 7.27 25.30 13.83
N ALA A 40 7.05 24.36 12.91
CA ALA A 40 5.91 24.37 12.00
C ALA A 40 4.59 24.08 12.73
N ALA A 41 4.61 23.20 13.73
CA ALA A 41 3.45 22.96 14.59
C ALA A 41 3.10 24.17 15.47
N MET A 42 4.12 24.87 16.00
CA MET A 42 3.93 26.11 16.76
C MET A 42 3.38 27.25 15.89
N ALA A 43 3.86 27.38 14.64
CA ALA A 43 3.36 28.38 13.70
C ALA A 43 1.91 28.11 13.28
N ALA A 44 1.53 26.84 13.06
CA ALA A 44 0.15 26.46 12.74
C ALA A 44 -0.81 26.69 13.93
N ALA A 45 -0.35 26.40 15.16
CA ALA A 45 -1.11 26.67 16.38
C ALA A 45 -1.33 28.17 16.62
N ALA A 46 -0.36 29.02 16.28
CA ALA A 46 -0.49 30.48 16.38
C ALA A 46 -1.54 31.08 15.44
N VAL A 47 -1.88 30.39 14.35
CA VAL A 47 -2.89 30.82 13.35
C VAL A 47 -4.25 30.14 13.58
N GLY A 48 -4.38 29.25 14.58
CA GLY A 48 -5.64 28.57 14.90
C GLY A 48 -6.07 27.53 13.86
N VAL A 49 -5.15 27.09 12.99
CA VAL A 49 -5.43 26.09 11.96
C VAL A 49 -5.06 24.71 12.51
N SER A 50 -6.08 23.95 12.91
CA SER A 50 -5.92 22.52 13.21
C SER A 50 -5.79 21.74 11.91
N ILE A 51 -4.64 21.08 11.68
CA ILE A 51 -4.45 20.19 10.53
C ILE A 51 -5.21 18.88 10.81
N PRO A 52 -6.18 18.49 9.96
CA PRO A 52 -6.91 17.23 10.14
C PRO A 52 -5.99 16.03 9.91
N GLY A 53 -6.33 14.93 10.59
CA GLY A 53 -5.56 13.69 10.71
C GLY A 53 -4.84 13.25 9.43
N GLN A 54 -3.53 13.14 9.57
CA GLN A 54 -2.59 12.67 8.55
C GLN A 54 -2.92 11.21 8.20
N GLU A 55 -3.37 10.97 6.96
CA GLU A 55 -3.57 9.62 6.43
C GLU A 55 -2.26 8.82 6.54
N SER A 56 -2.32 7.68 7.24
CA SER A 56 -1.14 6.86 7.49
C SER A 56 -0.61 6.29 6.17
N ALA A 57 0.70 6.43 5.92
CA ALA A 57 1.40 5.89 4.74
C ALA A 57 1.06 4.41 4.47
N ASP A 58 0.72 3.65 5.51
CA ASP A 58 0.31 2.24 5.45
C ASP A 58 -0.90 1.99 4.54
N ALA A 59 -1.90 2.87 4.52
CA ALA A 59 -3.08 2.70 3.68
C ALA A 59 -2.71 2.81 2.20
N ALA A 60 -1.81 3.74 1.88
CA ALA A 60 -1.28 3.90 0.54
C ALA A 60 -0.52 2.65 0.06
N TYR A 61 0.22 1.95 0.93
CA TYR A 61 0.91 0.70 0.55
C TYR A 61 -0.06 -0.41 0.15
N VAL A 62 -1.19 -0.55 0.86
CA VAL A 62 -2.23 -1.54 0.51
C VAL A 62 -2.83 -1.24 -0.87
N ASP A 63 -3.10 0.03 -1.15
CA ASP A 63 -3.65 0.46 -2.44
C ASP A 63 -2.66 0.27 -3.58
N ILE A 64 -1.37 0.56 -3.33
CA ILE A 64 -0.28 0.32 -4.28
C ILE A 64 -0.23 -1.16 -4.64
N LEU A 65 -0.16 -2.06 -3.66
CA LEU A 65 -0.13 -3.51 -3.91
C LEU A 65 -1.39 -4.04 -4.60
N ASN A 66 -2.53 -3.37 -4.40
CA ASN A 66 -3.77 -3.66 -5.10
C ASN A 66 -3.88 -3.01 -6.48
N SER A 67 -2.91 -2.20 -6.88
CA SER A 67 -2.88 -1.56 -8.18
C SER A 67 -2.80 -2.59 -9.31
N ARG A 68 -3.53 -2.30 -10.38
CA ARG A 68 -3.52 -3.11 -11.60
C ARG A 68 -2.12 -3.19 -12.21
N SER A 69 -1.36 -2.10 -12.22
CA SER A 69 -0.03 -2.03 -12.83
C SER A 69 0.96 -3.00 -12.17
N LEU A 70 0.95 -3.10 -10.84
CA LEU A 70 1.80 -4.03 -10.10
C LEU A 70 1.39 -5.48 -10.36
N ARG A 71 0.09 -5.79 -10.37
CA ARG A 71 -0.38 -7.14 -10.70
C ARG A 71 -0.01 -7.56 -12.12
N GLU A 72 -0.12 -6.67 -13.10
CA GLU A 72 0.29 -6.96 -14.48
C GLU A 72 1.81 -7.17 -14.58
N SER A 73 2.61 -6.40 -13.85
CA SER A 73 4.06 -6.60 -13.76
C SER A 73 4.40 -7.97 -13.16
N LEU A 74 3.72 -8.36 -12.07
CA LEU A 74 3.88 -9.68 -11.45
C LEU A 74 3.51 -10.82 -12.41
N LEU A 75 2.43 -10.67 -13.19
CA LEU A 75 1.99 -11.68 -14.16
C LEU A 75 3.03 -11.95 -15.26
N LYS A 76 3.76 -10.92 -15.68
CA LYS A 76 4.81 -11.04 -16.72
C LYS A 76 6.15 -11.52 -16.17
N THR A 77 6.31 -11.59 -14.85
CA THR A 77 7.55 -12.07 -14.22
C THR A 77 7.66 -13.59 -14.39
N THR A 78 8.85 -14.07 -14.72
CA THR A 78 9.18 -15.49 -14.84
C THR A 78 9.60 -16.06 -13.48
N PHE A 79 9.12 -17.26 -13.18
CA PHE A 79 9.43 -17.95 -11.94
C PHE A 79 9.93 -19.36 -12.24
N THR A 80 10.87 -19.83 -11.42
CA THR A 80 11.42 -21.19 -11.52
C THR A 80 11.00 -21.96 -10.29
N PHE A 81 10.12 -22.95 -10.46
CA PHE A 81 9.52 -23.67 -9.35
C PHE A 81 9.29 -25.13 -9.69
N LYS A 82 9.32 -25.96 -8.65
CA LYS A 82 9.01 -27.38 -8.74
C LYS A 82 7.52 -27.56 -8.48
N VAL A 83 6.84 -28.23 -9.41
CA VAL A 83 5.44 -28.64 -9.26
C VAL A 83 5.38 -30.14 -9.14
N ARG A 84 4.57 -30.60 -8.19
CA ARG A 84 4.20 -32.01 -8.09
C ARG A 84 2.74 -32.15 -8.50
N THR A 85 2.50 -32.61 -9.72
CA THR A 85 1.16 -32.74 -10.32
C THR A 85 0.30 -33.83 -9.66
N TRP A 86 0.92 -34.87 -9.11
CA TRP A 86 0.21 -35.93 -8.38
C TRP A 86 0.99 -36.39 -7.13
N LEU A 87 0.29 -36.95 -6.14
CA LEU A 87 0.85 -37.25 -4.81
C LEU A 87 2.09 -38.19 -4.85
N LEU A 88 2.15 -39.10 -5.83
CA LEU A 88 3.30 -39.99 -6.08
C LEU A 88 4.17 -39.55 -7.28
N GLY A 89 3.87 -38.43 -7.93
CA GLY A 89 4.65 -37.93 -9.05
C GLY A 89 5.99 -37.32 -8.63
N ALA A 90 7.01 -37.46 -9.48
CA ALA A 90 8.27 -36.75 -9.30
C ALA A 90 8.06 -35.24 -9.44
N ALA A 91 8.73 -34.46 -8.60
CA ALA A 91 8.71 -33.01 -8.69
C ALA A 91 9.42 -32.57 -9.97
N GLN A 92 8.69 -31.99 -10.92
CA GLN A 92 9.27 -31.46 -12.16
C GLN A 92 9.54 -29.97 -11.99
N SER A 93 10.75 -29.56 -12.36
CA SER A 93 11.12 -28.14 -12.40
C SER A 93 10.49 -27.51 -13.64
N ARG A 94 9.73 -26.44 -13.45
CA ARG A 94 9.18 -25.61 -14.53
C ARG A 94 9.72 -24.20 -14.39
N GLN A 95 9.98 -23.57 -15.53
CA GLN A 95 10.30 -22.16 -15.63
C GLN A 95 9.30 -21.54 -16.60
N GLN A 96 8.37 -20.74 -16.06
CA GLN A 96 7.30 -20.14 -16.85
C GLN A 96 6.88 -18.80 -16.24
N THR A 97 6.16 -18.00 -17.01
CA THR A 97 5.56 -16.76 -16.48
C THR A 97 4.43 -17.09 -15.53
N LEU A 98 4.14 -16.18 -14.60
CA LEU A 98 2.97 -16.34 -13.74
C LEU A 98 1.67 -16.33 -14.57
N TYR A 99 1.61 -15.54 -15.65
CA TYR A 99 0.51 -15.56 -16.60
C TYR A 99 0.27 -16.95 -17.21
N GLU A 100 1.33 -17.61 -17.67
CA GLU A 100 1.26 -18.97 -18.23
C GLU A 100 0.92 -20.01 -17.16
N PHE A 101 1.35 -19.80 -15.91
CA PHE A 101 0.96 -20.66 -14.78
C PHE A 101 -0.54 -20.60 -14.48
N LEU A 102 -1.17 -19.43 -14.60
CA LEU A 102 -2.62 -19.30 -14.41
C LEU A 102 -3.44 -19.87 -15.58
N ASP A 103 -2.80 -20.29 -16.68
CA ASP A 103 -3.42 -20.88 -17.87
C ASP A 103 -4.71 -20.16 -18.33
N THR A 104 -4.64 -18.82 -18.34
CA THR A 104 -5.82 -17.99 -18.58
C THR A 104 -5.84 -17.46 -20.00
N LYS A 105 -7.03 -17.42 -20.62
CA LYS A 105 -7.22 -16.92 -21.99
C LYS A 105 -6.96 -15.42 -22.15
N ASN A 106 -7.24 -14.62 -21.12
CA ASN A 106 -7.20 -13.16 -21.15
C ASN A 106 -6.47 -12.58 -19.93
N LEU A 107 -5.78 -11.44 -20.11
CA LEU A 107 -5.06 -10.72 -19.05
C LEU A 107 -5.97 -10.30 -17.89
N ASP A 108 -7.17 -9.78 -18.16
CA ASP A 108 -8.09 -9.33 -17.10
C ASP A 108 -8.56 -10.47 -16.19
N ARG A 109 -8.73 -11.67 -16.76
CA ARG A 109 -9.07 -12.86 -15.98
C ARG A 109 -7.89 -13.29 -15.11
N ALA A 110 -6.67 -13.25 -15.65
CA ALA A 110 -5.46 -13.56 -14.88
C ALA A 110 -5.28 -12.59 -13.70
N VAL A 111 -5.55 -11.29 -13.90
CA VAL A 111 -5.53 -10.29 -12.81
C VAL A 111 -6.58 -10.61 -11.75
N LYS A 112 -7.79 -10.99 -12.16
CA LYS A 112 -8.88 -11.34 -11.24
C LYS A 112 -8.57 -12.61 -10.44
N GLU A 113 -7.99 -13.62 -11.08
CA GLU A 113 -7.58 -14.85 -10.41
C GLU A 113 -6.40 -14.62 -9.47
N LEU A 114 -5.40 -13.84 -9.88
CA LEU A 114 -4.30 -13.44 -9.01
C LEU A 114 -4.80 -12.70 -7.77
N LYS A 115 -5.81 -11.83 -7.90
CA LYS A 115 -6.46 -11.16 -6.76
C LYS A 115 -7.06 -12.15 -5.75
N THR A 116 -7.54 -13.32 -6.19
CA THR A 116 -8.07 -14.34 -5.27
C THR A 116 -6.97 -15.14 -4.56
N ARG A 117 -5.77 -15.24 -5.16
CA ARG A 117 -4.62 -15.98 -4.61
C ARG A 117 -3.75 -15.12 -3.68
N ILE A 118 -3.88 -13.79 -3.76
CA ILE A 118 -3.15 -12.83 -2.93
C ILE A 118 -4.10 -12.24 -1.89
N THR A 119 -3.76 -12.39 -0.62
CA THR A 119 -4.47 -11.74 0.48
C THR A 119 -3.53 -10.74 1.16
N ILE A 120 -3.98 -9.50 1.31
CA ILE A 120 -3.24 -8.43 1.98
C ILE A 120 -4.00 -8.09 3.25
N ARG A 121 -3.36 -8.22 4.41
CA ARG A 121 -3.93 -7.88 5.71
C ARG A 121 -3.16 -6.72 6.33
N ARG A 122 -3.89 -5.75 6.87
CA ARG A 122 -3.33 -4.63 7.63
C ARG A 122 -3.81 -4.74 9.06
N ASP A 123 -2.89 -4.65 10.01
CA ASP A 123 -3.22 -4.44 11.41
C ASP A 123 -3.01 -2.96 11.78
N PRO A 124 -4.09 -2.19 12.06
CA PRO A 124 -3.99 -0.76 12.36
C PRO A 124 -3.27 -0.48 13.69
N LYS A 125 -3.16 -1.46 14.60
CA LYS A 125 -2.49 -1.27 15.90
C LYS A 125 -0.98 -1.43 15.78
N SER A 126 -0.54 -2.47 15.08
CA SER A 126 0.88 -2.78 14.90
C SER A 126 1.50 -2.10 13.67
N LYS A 127 0.70 -1.41 12.83
CA LYS A 127 1.08 -0.87 11.52
C LYS A 127 1.74 -1.93 10.62
N LEU A 128 1.43 -3.21 10.87
CA LEU A 128 2.02 -4.33 10.18
C LEU A 128 1.19 -4.68 8.95
N LEU A 129 1.87 -4.74 7.81
CA LEU A 129 1.34 -5.25 6.56
C LEU A 129 1.74 -6.71 6.41
N THR A 130 0.74 -7.59 6.31
CA THR A 130 0.95 -9.03 6.07
C THR A 130 0.51 -9.37 4.66
N LEU A 131 1.46 -9.82 3.84
CA LEU A 131 1.24 -10.28 2.47
C LEU A 131 1.17 -11.80 2.49
N ILE A 132 0.10 -12.35 1.97
CA ILE A 132 -0.16 -13.78 1.95
C ILE A 132 -0.40 -14.18 0.49
N VAL A 133 0.35 -15.17 0.01
CA VAL A 133 0.12 -15.74 -1.32
C VAL A 133 -0.03 -17.24 -1.20
N GLU A 134 -1.06 -17.76 -1.85
CA GLU A 134 -1.38 -19.18 -1.87
C GLU A 134 -1.28 -19.75 -3.30
N THR A 135 -0.36 -20.69 -3.52
CA THR A 135 -0.21 -21.38 -4.81
C THR A 135 0.02 -22.87 -4.65
N GLU A 136 0.05 -23.60 -5.77
CA GLU A 136 0.21 -25.06 -5.79
C GLU A 136 1.65 -25.53 -5.52
N SER A 137 2.61 -24.60 -5.55
CA SER A 137 4.01 -24.88 -5.26
C SER A 137 4.48 -24.03 -4.07
N PRO A 138 5.19 -24.63 -3.08
CA PRO A 138 5.74 -23.87 -1.97
C PRO A 138 6.77 -22.84 -2.45
N GLN A 139 7.58 -23.20 -3.45
CA GLN A 139 8.61 -22.33 -4.01
C GLN A 139 8.00 -21.15 -4.78
N LEU A 140 6.94 -21.41 -5.55
CA LEU A 140 6.24 -20.34 -6.27
C LEU A 140 5.61 -19.34 -5.30
N SER A 141 4.95 -19.83 -4.24
CA SER A 141 4.33 -18.97 -3.23
C SER A 141 5.35 -18.04 -2.59
N GLN A 142 6.52 -18.58 -2.21
CA GLN A 142 7.61 -17.80 -1.65
C GLN A 142 8.16 -16.76 -2.63
N GLN A 143 8.49 -17.18 -3.85
CA GLN A 143 9.07 -16.29 -4.86
C GLN A 143 8.10 -15.16 -5.26
N VAL A 144 6.81 -15.45 -5.36
CA VAL A 144 5.79 -14.43 -5.65
C VAL A 144 5.71 -13.41 -4.51
N VAL A 145 5.63 -13.86 -3.25
CA VAL A 145 5.64 -12.96 -2.08
C VAL A 145 6.89 -12.09 -2.07
N GLN A 146 8.07 -12.69 -2.22
CA GLN A 146 9.33 -11.97 -2.21
C GLN A 146 9.38 -10.94 -3.34
N ARG A 147 8.95 -11.32 -4.56
CA ARG A 147 8.90 -10.41 -5.70
C ARG A 147 7.93 -9.26 -5.45
N MET A 148 6.78 -9.49 -4.82
CA MET A 148 5.85 -8.44 -4.45
C MET A 148 6.47 -7.42 -3.49
N VAL A 149 7.22 -7.89 -2.49
CA VAL A 149 7.93 -7.01 -1.55
C VAL A 149 8.99 -6.19 -2.29
N THR A 150 9.79 -6.81 -3.16
CA THR A 150 10.79 -6.10 -3.96
C THR A 150 10.15 -5.07 -4.89
N MET A 151 9.06 -5.42 -5.59
CA MET A 151 8.35 -4.48 -6.46
C MET A 151 7.74 -3.32 -5.68
N LEU A 152 7.27 -3.56 -4.46
CA LEU A 152 6.81 -2.50 -3.57
C LEU A 152 7.96 -1.56 -3.23
N ASP A 153 9.10 -2.09 -2.79
CA ASP A 153 10.29 -1.31 -2.47
C ASP A 153 10.77 -0.46 -3.67
N GLU A 154 10.92 -1.08 -4.85
CA GLU A 154 11.23 -0.40 -6.11
C GLU A 154 10.25 0.75 -6.40
N PHE A 155 8.95 0.51 -6.24
CA PHE A 155 7.92 1.52 -6.48
C PHE A 155 7.99 2.68 -5.47
N VAL A 156 8.20 2.39 -4.19
CA VAL A 156 8.30 3.42 -3.16
C VAL A 156 9.54 4.29 -3.40
N VAL A 157 10.69 3.69 -3.72
CA VAL A 157 11.93 4.41 -4.03
C VAL A 157 11.78 5.29 -5.27
N ASP A 158 11.21 4.76 -6.36
CA ASP A 158 10.99 5.53 -7.60
C ASP A 158 10.02 6.71 -7.38
N LYS A 159 8.93 6.48 -6.64
CA LYS A 159 7.98 7.54 -6.31
C LYS A 159 8.56 8.59 -5.36
N ALA A 160 9.42 8.20 -4.42
CA ALA A 160 10.12 9.15 -3.56
C ALA A 160 11.07 10.02 -4.38
N ARG A 161 11.87 9.42 -5.27
CA ARG A 161 12.80 10.13 -6.15
C ARG A 161 12.09 11.14 -7.06
N THR A 162 11.01 10.73 -7.71
CA THR A 162 10.23 11.62 -8.61
C THR A 162 9.57 12.77 -7.85
N ARG A 163 9.05 12.52 -6.64
CA ARG A 163 8.48 13.57 -5.78
C ARG A 163 9.56 14.54 -5.28
N GLY A 164 10.71 14.02 -4.83
CA GLY A 164 11.85 14.82 -4.39
C GLY A 164 12.36 15.75 -5.49
N GLY A 165 12.62 15.21 -6.68
CA GLY A 165 13.05 16.00 -7.83
C GLY A 165 12.02 17.05 -8.27
N ALA A 166 10.73 16.73 -8.24
CA ALA A 166 9.67 17.70 -8.54
C ALA A 166 9.62 18.85 -7.52
N LYS A 167 9.79 18.56 -6.23
CA LYS A 167 9.86 19.59 -5.17
C LYS A 167 11.09 20.49 -5.35
N ALA A 168 12.26 19.90 -5.62
CA ALA A 168 13.50 20.63 -5.84
C ALA A 168 13.38 21.56 -7.06
N ALA A 169 12.87 21.06 -8.18
CA ALA A 169 12.62 21.85 -9.38
C ALA A 169 11.62 23.00 -9.15
N PHE A 170 10.56 22.74 -8.37
CA PHE A 170 9.61 23.78 -7.99
C PHE A 170 10.25 24.88 -7.12
N ALA A 171 11.05 24.49 -6.12
CA ALA A 171 11.76 25.42 -5.25
C ALA A 171 12.77 26.28 -6.03
N GLU A 172 13.49 25.67 -6.97
CA GLU A 172 14.42 26.39 -7.85
C GLU A 172 13.71 27.42 -8.72
N LYS A 173 12.58 27.04 -9.34
CA LYS A 173 11.76 27.96 -10.13
C LYS A 173 11.27 29.15 -9.30
N ARG A 174 10.74 28.90 -8.10
CA ARG A 174 10.26 29.97 -7.19
C ARG A 174 11.38 30.91 -6.75
N LEU A 175 12.58 30.38 -6.52
CA LEU A 175 13.75 31.19 -6.18
C LEU A 175 14.15 32.09 -7.35
N ALA A 176 14.15 31.57 -8.57
CA ALA A 176 14.44 32.35 -9.77
C ALA A 176 13.42 33.49 -9.97
N GLU A 177 12.12 33.21 -9.81
CA GLU A 177 11.06 34.22 -9.85
C GLU A 177 11.27 35.31 -8.79
N ALA A 178 11.56 34.92 -7.54
CA ALA A 178 11.79 35.86 -6.45
C ALA A 178 13.03 36.76 -6.67
N ARG A 179 14.07 36.27 -7.35
CA ARG A 179 15.24 37.09 -7.75
C ARG A 179 14.86 38.18 -8.75
N ILE A 180 13.98 37.86 -9.70
CA ILE A 180 13.50 38.83 -10.68
C ILE A 180 12.63 39.89 -9.98
N GLU A 181 11.72 39.47 -9.10
CA GLU A 181 10.89 40.38 -8.31
C GLU A 181 11.72 41.30 -7.40
N LEU A 182 12.79 40.78 -6.79
CA LEU A 182 13.74 41.58 -6.01
C LEU A 182 14.41 42.64 -6.89
N ALA A 183 14.96 42.24 -8.04
CA ALA A 183 15.64 43.16 -8.96
C ALA A 183 14.71 44.28 -9.44
N GLN A 184 13.43 43.98 -9.68
CA GLN A 184 12.43 45.00 -10.03
C GLN A 184 12.16 45.98 -8.88
N ALA A 185 12.08 45.49 -7.64
CA ALA A 185 11.93 46.35 -6.46
C ALA A 185 13.18 47.21 -6.22
N GLU A 186 14.38 46.65 -6.43
CA GLU A 186 15.65 47.37 -6.35
C GLU A 186 15.73 48.48 -7.38
N GLU A 187 15.35 48.19 -8.63
CA GLU A 187 15.33 49.19 -9.70
C GLU A 187 14.30 50.30 -9.43
N ALA A 188 13.10 49.95 -8.96
CA ALA A 188 12.08 50.92 -8.59
C ALA A 188 12.54 51.85 -7.46
N PHE A 189 13.26 51.30 -6.46
CA PHE A 189 13.85 52.08 -5.39
C PHE A 189 15.02 52.94 -5.88
N ARG A 190 15.88 52.41 -6.75
CA ARG A 190 16.99 53.14 -7.37
C ARG A 190 16.49 54.36 -8.14
N VAL A 191 15.49 54.18 -9.00
CA VAL A 191 14.85 55.27 -9.77
C VAL A 191 14.22 56.32 -8.84
N PHE A 192 13.64 55.90 -7.72
CA PHE A 192 13.12 56.82 -6.71
C PHE A 192 14.23 57.64 -6.03
N LEU A 193 15.37 57.00 -5.70
CA LEU A 193 16.54 57.65 -5.10
C LEU A 193 17.25 58.61 -6.06
N ASP A 194 17.28 58.32 -7.36
CA ASP A 194 17.85 59.21 -8.38
C ASP A 194 17.15 60.58 -8.38
N GLY A 195 15.83 60.60 -8.17
CA GLY A 195 15.04 61.84 -8.04
C GLY A 195 14.99 62.42 -6.62
N ASN A 196 15.25 61.62 -5.58
CA ASN A 196 15.04 61.99 -4.17
C ASN A 196 16.16 61.48 -3.25
N ARG A 197 17.40 61.92 -3.49
CA ARG A 197 18.61 61.45 -2.75
C ARG A 197 18.49 61.51 -1.23
N ASN A 198 17.88 62.58 -0.71
CA ASN A 198 17.65 62.78 0.73
C ASN A 198 16.15 62.70 1.09
N TYR A 199 15.45 61.66 0.62
CA TYR A 199 14.02 61.49 0.89
C TYR A 199 13.67 61.51 2.40
N LEU A 200 14.57 61.07 3.27
CA LEU A 200 14.39 61.09 4.73
C LEU A 200 14.30 62.50 5.34
N GLN A 201 14.97 63.47 4.72
CA GLN A 201 15.01 64.88 5.14
C GLN A 201 14.11 65.78 4.29
N SER A 202 13.36 65.21 3.33
CA SER A 202 12.46 65.98 2.49
C SER A 202 11.30 66.59 3.30
N THR A 203 10.98 67.85 3.03
CA THR A 203 9.91 68.60 3.67
C THR A 203 8.51 68.03 3.35
N ASP A 204 8.39 67.31 2.21
CA ASP A 204 7.12 66.75 1.74
C ASP A 204 6.79 65.39 2.39
N PRO A 205 5.67 65.27 3.13
CA PRO A 205 5.25 64.02 3.76
C PRO A 205 5.00 62.87 2.77
N SER A 206 4.54 63.18 1.56
CA SER A 206 4.23 62.21 0.51
C SER A 206 5.48 61.49 -0.02
N VAL A 207 6.59 62.22 -0.20
CA VAL A 207 7.89 61.67 -0.64
C VAL A 207 8.46 60.74 0.42
N ARG A 208 8.38 61.13 1.70
CA ARG A 208 8.83 60.31 2.84
C ARG A 208 8.07 58.99 2.93
N LEU A 209 6.74 59.02 2.85
CA LEU A 209 5.91 57.82 2.89
C LEU A 209 6.18 56.89 1.69
N LYS A 210 6.36 57.45 0.49
CA LYS A 210 6.69 56.65 -0.70
C LYS A 210 8.04 55.94 -0.56
N GLY A 211 9.06 56.65 -0.07
CA GLY A 211 10.38 56.06 0.19
C GLY A 211 10.33 54.95 1.25
N GLN A 212 9.61 55.17 2.36
CA GLN A 212 9.42 54.14 3.39
C GLN A 212 8.69 52.89 2.87
N ARG A 213 7.69 53.06 2.00
CA ARG A 213 6.99 51.92 1.38
C ARG A 213 7.93 51.09 0.51
N LEU A 214 8.73 51.74 -0.34
CA LEU A 214 9.68 51.05 -1.22
C LEU A 214 10.82 50.36 -0.41
N ASP A 215 11.33 51.00 0.63
CA ASP A 215 12.31 50.38 1.56
C ASP A 215 11.71 49.17 2.29
N SER A 216 10.47 49.27 2.76
CA SER A 216 9.76 48.15 3.40
C SER A 216 9.52 47.00 2.42
N GLU A 217 9.17 47.31 1.17
CA GLU A 217 8.99 46.31 0.12
C GLU A 217 10.31 45.60 -0.19
N LEU A 218 11.42 46.32 -0.31
CA LEU A 218 12.75 45.74 -0.48
C LEU A 218 13.14 44.79 0.65
N LYS A 219 12.92 45.22 1.90
CA LYS A 219 13.16 44.38 3.09
C LYS A 219 12.30 43.12 3.08
N LEU A 220 11.03 43.23 2.68
CA LEU A 220 10.15 42.07 2.54
C LEU A 220 10.66 41.10 1.48
N ARG A 221 11.05 41.60 0.30
CA ARG A 221 11.52 40.76 -0.83
C ARG A 221 12.86 40.10 -0.52
N THR A 222 13.78 40.80 0.14
CA THR A 222 15.06 40.22 0.60
C THR A 222 14.84 39.12 1.64
N GLN A 223 13.95 39.33 2.61
CA GLN A 223 13.59 38.32 3.61
C GLN A 223 12.89 37.10 2.97
N LEU A 224 12.03 37.33 1.97
CA LEU A 224 11.40 36.25 1.21
C LEU A 224 12.44 35.43 0.43
N LEU A 225 13.37 36.09 -0.25
CA LEU A 225 14.43 35.42 -1.02
C LEU A 225 15.31 34.55 -0.13
N THR A 226 15.74 35.06 1.02
CA THR A 226 16.54 34.28 1.98
C THR A 226 15.79 33.06 2.49
N THR A 227 14.49 33.20 2.80
CA THR A 227 13.64 32.09 3.20
C THR A 227 13.50 31.04 2.09
N LEU A 228 13.28 31.47 0.84
CA LEU A 228 13.22 30.56 -0.31
C LEU A 228 14.56 29.87 -0.60
N ALA A 229 15.68 30.55 -0.38
CA ALA A 229 17.01 29.97 -0.52
C ALA A 229 17.23 28.83 0.50
N ILE A 230 16.89 29.06 1.76
CA ILE A 230 16.93 28.03 2.81
C ILE A 230 15.98 26.87 2.45
N GLY A 231 14.76 27.18 2.02
CA GLY A 231 13.79 26.17 1.59
C GLY A 231 14.25 25.33 0.40
N ARG A 232 14.99 25.92 -0.56
CA ARG A 232 15.59 25.19 -1.68
C ARG A 232 16.66 24.20 -1.20
N GLU A 233 17.57 24.65 -0.34
CA GLU A 233 18.62 23.77 0.21
C GLU A 233 18.00 22.61 0.98
N GLN A 234 16.94 22.86 1.75
CA GLN A 234 16.19 21.80 2.40
C GLN A 234 15.56 20.83 1.39
N ALA A 235 14.94 21.32 0.32
CA ALA A 235 14.36 20.45 -0.71
C ALA A 235 15.42 19.58 -1.42
N LEU A 236 16.62 20.13 -1.66
CA LEU A 236 17.75 19.37 -2.23
C LEU A 236 18.30 18.33 -1.26
N LEU A 237 18.31 18.63 0.04
CA LEU A 237 18.67 17.67 1.08
C LEU A 237 17.62 16.55 1.19
N GLU A 238 16.33 16.89 1.14
CA GLU A 238 15.23 15.91 1.12
C GLU A 238 15.33 15.00 -0.10
N GLU A 239 15.59 15.54 -1.29
CA GLU A 239 15.77 14.73 -2.51
C GLU A 239 16.91 13.70 -2.37
N LYS A 240 18.00 14.07 -1.68
CA LYS A 240 19.14 13.18 -1.44
C LYS A 240 18.96 12.23 -0.27
N ASN A 241 18.21 12.61 0.77
CA ASN A 241 18.11 11.88 2.03
C ASN A 241 16.82 11.05 2.19
N ASP A 242 15.70 11.43 1.56
CA ASP A 242 14.42 10.68 1.63
C ASP A 242 14.43 9.48 0.68
N MET A 243 15.33 8.53 0.92
CA MET A 243 15.16 7.16 0.44
C MET A 243 14.37 6.40 1.51
N PRO A 244 13.03 6.26 1.37
CA PRO A 244 12.26 5.47 2.32
C PRO A 244 12.73 4.02 2.25
N ILE A 245 13.23 3.51 3.37
CA ILE A 245 13.61 2.10 3.48
C ILE A 245 12.37 1.33 3.93
N LEU A 246 11.94 0.37 3.11
CA LEU A 246 10.90 -0.56 3.49
C LEU A 246 11.45 -1.50 4.57
N ASN A 247 10.92 -1.45 5.79
CA ASN A 247 11.37 -2.34 6.86
C ASN A 247 10.68 -3.71 6.74
N VAL A 248 11.35 -4.62 6.05
CA VAL A 248 10.89 -6.00 5.87
C VAL A 248 11.24 -6.80 7.11
N LEU A 249 10.22 -7.21 7.86
CA LEU A 249 10.38 -8.05 9.05
C LEU A 249 10.56 -9.52 8.67
N ASP A 250 9.76 -10.00 7.71
CA ASP A 250 9.86 -11.35 7.16
C ASP A 250 9.69 -11.30 5.63
N ALA A 251 10.65 -11.85 4.88
CA ALA A 251 10.73 -11.75 3.42
C ALA A 251 9.97 -12.84 2.63
N GLY A 252 9.13 -13.64 3.31
CA GLY A 252 8.45 -14.80 2.72
C GLY A 252 9.15 -16.11 3.07
N ASN A 253 8.51 -16.92 3.90
CA ASN A 253 9.02 -18.25 4.26
C ASN A 253 8.68 -19.29 3.18
N LEU A 254 9.53 -20.33 3.05
CA LEU A 254 9.23 -21.50 2.24
C LEU A 254 8.24 -22.39 3.02
N PRO A 255 6.99 -22.57 2.54
CA PRO A 255 5.99 -23.33 3.29
C PRO A 255 6.35 -24.81 3.30
N ILE A 256 6.45 -25.39 4.49
CA ILE A 256 6.68 -26.84 4.67
C ILE A 256 5.35 -27.58 4.61
N ASP A 257 4.33 -27.04 5.26
CA ASP A 257 2.99 -27.63 5.34
C ASP A 257 2.05 -27.07 4.27
N LYS A 258 1.12 -27.92 3.83
CA LYS A 258 0.02 -27.52 2.94
C LYS A 258 -1.01 -26.68 3.72
N SER A 259 -1.48 -25.59 3.12
CA SER A 259 -2.55 -24.75 3.71
C SER A 259 -3.94 -25.33 3.43
N ALA A 260 -4.18 -25.83 2.21
CA ALA A 260 -5.47 -26.36 1.80
C ALA A 260 -5.34 -27.50 0.77
N PRO A 261 -6.35 -28.38 0.67
CA PRO A 261 -7.45 -28.60 1.61
C PRO A 261 -7.05 -29.50 2.79
N ALA A 262 -7.69 -29.32 3.95
CA ALA A 262 -7.53 -30.17 5.13
C ALA A 262 -8.27 -31.52 4.97
N ARG A 263 -7.77 -32.36 4.04
CA ARG A 263 -8.43 -33.58 3.54
C ARG A 263 -9.04 -34.47 4.65
N GLY A 264 -8.31 -34.69 5.75
CA GLY A 264 -8.78 -35.52 6.87
C GLY A 264 -10.00 -34.93 7.59
N THR A 265 -9.97 -33.63 7.89
CA THR A 265 -11.09 -32.94 8.56
C THR A 265 -12.33 -32.88 7.67
N VAL A 266 -12.15 -32.66 6.36
CA VAL A 266 -13.27 -32.57 5.41
C VAL A 266 -13.95 -33.92 5.25
N VAL A 267 -13.20 -35.00 5.07
CA VAL A 267 -13.77 -36.35 4.94
C VAL A 267 -14.51 -36.76 6.21
N LEU A 268 -13.95 -36.46 7.38
CA LEU A 268 -14.59 -36.76 8.66
C LEU A 268 -15.89 -35.96 8.85
N ALA A 269 -15.88 -34.66 8.54
CA ALA A 269 -17.07 -33.82 8.60
C ALA A 269 -18.18 -34.31 7.67
N VAL A 270 -17.85 -34.68 6.42
CA VAL A 270 -18.84 -35.22 5.46
C VAL A 270 -19.39 -36.56 5.96
N LEU A 271 -18.55 -37.44 6.51
CA LEU A 271 -18.99 -38.73 7.02
C LEU A 271 -19.96 -38.57 8.21
N VAL A 272 -19.67 -37.65 9.13
CA VAL A 272 -20.56 -37.33 10.26
C VAL A 272 -21.87 -36.71 9.77
N LEU A 273 -21.83 -35.76 8.83
CA LEU A 273 -23.04 -35.16 8.26
C LEU A 273 -23.90 -36.17 7.50
N ALA A 274 -23.29 -37.04 6.70
CA ALA A 274 -24.01 -38.05 5.92
C ALA A 274 -24.67 -39.09 6.84
N THR A 275 -23.98 -39.50 7.91
CA THR A 275 -24.56 -40.43 8.91
C THR A 275 -25.71 -39.78 9.68
N ALA A 276 -25.57 -38.53 10.12
CA ALA A 276 -26.64 -37.77 10.77
C ALA A 276 -27.85 -37.58 9.84
N LEU A 277 -27.63 -37.27 8.55
CA LEU A 277 -28.70 -37.10 7.57
C LEU A 277 -29.45 -38.41 7.31
N THR A 278 -28.74 -39.53 7.21
CA THR A 278 -29.38 -40.85 7.10
C THR A 278 -30.20 -41.19 8.34
N TRP A 279 -29.70 -40.90 9.53
CA TRP A 279 -30.43 -41.11 10.78
C TRP A 279 -31.71 -40.25 10.82
N PHE A 280 -31.61 -38.97 10.45
CA PHE A 280 -32.74 -38.04 10.41
C PHE A 280 -33.81 -38.47 9.39
N LEU A 281 -33.42 -38.84 8.17
CA LEU A 281 -34.34 -39.34 7.14
C LEU A 281 -35.05 -40.62 7.58
N GLN A 282 -34.36 -41.50 8.31
CA GLN A 282 -34.95 -42.74 8.81
C GLN A 282 -35.89 -42.48 10.00
N ASN A 283 -35.60 -41.48 10.84
CA ASN A 283 -36.44 -41.10 11.98
C ASN A 283 -37.45 -39.99 11.66
N ARG A 284 -37.54 -39.49 10.42
CA ARG A 284 -38.40 -38.35 10.03
C ARG A 284 -39.86 -38.54 10.44
N SER A 285 -40.38 -39.76 10.33
CA SER A 285 -41.76 -40.08 10.71
C SER A 285 -41.98 -39.96 12.21
N LYS A 286 -41.02 -40.36 13.04
CA LYS A 286 -41.08 -40.26 14.51
C LYS A 286 -40.88 -38.82 15.00
N VAL A 287 -40.06 -38.04 14.31
CA VAL A 287 -39.78 -36.64 14.65
C VAL A 287 -40.96 -35.74 14.27
N LEU A 288 -41.54 -35.92 13.08
CA LEU A 288 -42.74 -35.19 12.66
C LEU A 288 -43.96 -35.53 13.53
N ALA A 289 -44.10 -36.80 13.96
CA ALA A 289 -45.15 -37.19 14.89
C ALA A 289 -45.02 -36.55 16.28
N ARG A 290 -43.82 -36.11 16.69
CA ARG A 290 -43.61 -35.39 17.96
C ARG A 290 -43.88 -33.88 17.83
N LEU A 291 -43.61 -33.28 16.67
CA LEU A 291 -43.87 -31.86 16.40
C LEU A 291 -45.36 -31.55 16.16
N VAL A 292 -46.12 -32.48 15.59
CA VAL A 292 -47.58 -32.32 15.40
C VAL A 292 -48.37 -32.52 16.71
N ARG A 293 -47.72 -33.01 17.77
CA ARG A 293 -48.38 -33.36 19.04
C ARG A 293 -48.10 -32.39 20.19
N GLU A 294 -47.60 -31.19 19.91
CA GLU A 294 -47.70 -30.12 20.91
C GLU A 294 -49.17 -29.67 21.01
N PRO A 295 -49.81 -29.82 22.18
CA PRO A 295 -51.16 -29.35 22.38
C PRO A 295 -51.18 -27.83 22.38
N SER A 296 -52.15 -27.27 21.66
CA SER A 296 -52.65 -25.89 21.80
C SER A 296 -52.62 -25.44 23.27
N PRO A 297 -52.13 -24.24 23.61
CA PRO A 297 -52.32 -23.69 24.95
C PRO A 297 -53.83 -23.53 25.15
N ALA A 298 -54.40 -24.34 26.04
CA ALA A 298 -55.76 -24.13 26.52
C ALA A 298 -55.74 -23.01 27.56
N VAL A 299 -56.61 -22.03 27.28
CA VAL A 299 -57.14 -20.93 28.12
C VAL A 299 -57.34 -21.32 29.58
#